data_AF-A0AAV5DRL8-F1
#
_entry.id   AF-A0AAV5DRL8-F1
#
_cell.length_a   1.000
_cell.length_b   1.000
_cell.length_c   1.000
_cell.angle_alpha   90.00
_cell.angle_beta   90.00
_cell.angle_gamma   90.00
#
_symmetry.space_group_name_H-M   'P 1'
#
loop_
_entity.id
_entity.type
_entity.pdbx_description
1 polymer ?
#
loop_
_entity_poly.entity_id
_entity_poly.type
_entity_poly.pdbx_seq_one_letter_code
_entity_poly.pdbx_strand_id
1 'polypeptide(L)'
;MASFLGDKPLATAALLLLIVLAVMNLISHITVEAREFSTGGYDKKAIKARHEKWMAKHSRTYGDEAEKQRRLEVFKANVDFIDRSNAAGDKKYHLGINEFADMTSDEFAAMYTGFRRPPVGAKKVSGFKYENFTLPGDQQQVDWRKKGAVTDIKNQGQCGT
;
A
#
# COMPACT_ATOMS: atom_id res chain seq x y z
N MET A 1 -63.03 -33.38 37.88
CA MET A 1 -61.95 -32.50 38.37
C MET A 1 -60.64 -33.02 37.81
N ALA A 2 -60.22 -32.51 36.65
CA ALA A 2 -59.01 -32.96 35.96
C ALA A 2 -57.83 -32.04 36.34
N SER A 3 -56.71 -32.68 36.64
CA SER A 3 -55.47 -32.15 37.20
C SER A 3 -54.75 -31.14 36.30
N PHE A 4 -54.62 -29.91 36.78
CA PHE A 4 -53.82 -28.81 36.20
C PHE A 4 -52.38 -28.85 36.72
N LEU A 5 -51.64 -29.94 36.45
CA LEU A 5 -50.24 -30.10 36.86
C LEU A 5 -49.42 -30.74 35.73
N GLY A 6 -49.04 -29.94 34.74
CA GLY A 6 -48.04 -30.28 33.73
C GLY A 6 -47.54 -28.99 33.08
N ASP A 7 -46.26 -28.92 32.74
CA ASP A 7 -45.59 -27.86 31.93
C ASP A 7 -44.87 -26.71 32.65
N LYS A 8 -44.86 -26.66 33.98
CA LYS A 8 -43.93 -25.77 34.72
C LYS A 8 -42.43 -26.01 34.42
N PRO A 9 -41.92 -27.25 34.33
CA PRO A 9 -40.49 -27.48 34.10
C PRO A 9 -40.06 -27.18 32.65
N LEU A 10 -40.98 -27.27 31.69
CA LEU A 10 -40.69 -27.01 30.27
C LEU A 10 -40.59 -25.51 30.00
N ALA A 11 -41.50 -24.71 30.59
CA ALA A 11 -41.45 -23.25 30.49
C ALA A 11 -40.22 -22.65 31.18
N THR A 12 -39.82 -23.17 32.35
CA THR A 12 -38.60 -22.72 33.03
C THR A 12 -37.33 -23.10 32.27
N ALA A 13 -37.27 -24.30 31.67
CA ALA A 13 -36.16 -24.72 30.83
C ALA A 13 -36.02 -23.85 29.56
N ALA A 14 -37.14 -23.51 28.90
CA ALA A 14 -37.14 -22.64 27.74
C ALA A 14 -36.68 -21.21 28.10
N LEU A 15 -37.11 -20.66 29.24
CA LEU A 15 -36.69 -19.34 29.69
C LEU A 15 -35.19 -19.29 30.02
N LEU A 16 -34.66 -20.33 30.67
CA LEU A 16 -33.23 -20.44 30.93
C LEU A 16 -32.41 -20.55 29.64
N LEU A 17 -32.89 -21.31 28.64
CA LEU A 17 -32.24 -21.41 27.34
C LEU A 17 -32.18 -20.05 26.62
N LEU A 18 -33.28 -19.28 26.64
CA LEU A 18 -33.32 -17.95 26.03
C LEU A 18 -32.37 -16.96 26.72
N ILE A 19 -32.28 -17.02 28.05
CA ILE A 19 -31.32 -16.21 28.81
C ILE A 19 -29.88 -16.60 28.46
N VAL A 20 -29.57 -17.90 28.39
CA VAL A 20 -28.25 -18.39 27.99
C VAL A 20 -27.90 -17.93 26.58
N LEU A 21 -28.83 -18.05 25.62
CA LEU A 21 -28.60 -17.58 24.25
C LEU A 21 -28.37 -16.07 24.19
N ALA A 22 -29.13 -15.27 24.95
CA ALA A 22 -28.94 -13.81 25.02
C ALA A 22 -27.58 -13.45 25.63
N VAL A 23 -27.15 -14.13 26.70
CA VAL A 23 -25.84 -13.93 27.34
C VAL A 23 -24.71 -14.36 26.40
N MET A 24 -24.84 -15.49 25.70
CA MET A 24 -23.86 -15.95 24.71
C MET A 24 -23.71 -14.95 23.55
N ASN A 25 -24.81 -14.35 23.09
CA ASN A 25 -24.78 -13.31 22.05
C ASN A 25 -24.09 -12.04 22.56
N LEU A 26 -24.39 -11.61 23.79
CA LEU A 26 -23.78 -10.42 24.40
C LEU A 26 -22.26 -10.60 24.61
N ILE A 27 -21.83 -11.76 25.12
CA ILE A 27 -20.41 -12.09 25.28
C ILE A 27 -19.71 -12.14 23.92
N SER A 28 -20.35 -12.71 22.90
CA SER A 28 -19.80 -12.73 21.54
C SER A 28 -19.61 -11.33 20.97
N HIS A 29 -20.57 -10.42 21.16
CA HIS A 29 -20.44 -9.03 20.74
C HIS A 29 -19.28 -8.29 21.44
N ILE A 30 -19.19 -8.40 22.78
CA ILE A 30 -18.14 -7.75 23.57
C ILE A 30 -16.74 -8.27 23.18
N THR A 31 -16.61 -9.57 22.92
CA THR A 31 -15.32 -10.18 22.56
C THR A 31 -14.85 -9.79 21.15
N VAL A 32 -15.77 -9.60 20.19
CA VAL A 32 -15.44 -9.11 18.85
C VAL A 32 -14.92 -7.66 18.92
N GLU A 33 -15.60 -6.77 19.63
CA GLU A 33 -15.17 -5.36 19.77
C GLU A 33 -13.82 -5.23 20.47
N ALA A 34 -13.61 -5.97 21.57
CA ALA A 34 -12.33 -5.96 22.28
C ALA A 34 -11.17 -6.48 21.42
N ARG A 35 -11.42 -7.47 20.55
CA ARG A 35 -10.42 -8.02 19.63
C ARG A 35 -10.08 -7.05 18.50
N GLU A 36 -11.06 -6.34 17.96
CA GLU A 36 -10.80 -5.27 16.99
C GLU A 36 -10.00 -4.12 17.62
N PHE A 37 -10.30 -3.76 18.86
CA PHE A 37 -9.60 -2.71 19.58
C PHE A 37 -8.14 -3.06 19.92
N SER A 38 -7.88 -4.31 20.32
CA SER A 38 -6.61 -4.75 20.90
C SER A 38 -5.41 -4.71 19.92
N THR A 39 -5.59 -5.05 18.64
CA THR A 39 -4.41 -5.20 17.76
C THR A 39 -4.57 -4.70 16.32
N GLY A 40 -5.79 -4.43 15.83
CA GLY A 40 -6.01 -4.14 14.40
C GLY A 40 -6.80 -2.88 14.07
N GLY A 41 -7.73 -2.47 14.93
CA GLY A 41 -8.65 -1.35 14.66
C GLY A 41 -7.98 0.02 14.72
N TYR A 42 -7.07 0.23 15.66
CA TYR A 42 -6.28 1.46 15.76
C TYR A 42 -5.32 1.61 14.58
N ASP A 43 -4.62 0.54 14.21
CA ASP A 43 -3.73 0.49 13.05
C ASP A 43 -4.48 0.78 11.74
N LYS A 44 -5.65 0.15 11.55
CA LYS A 44 -6.55 0.42 10.40
C LYS A 44 -6.99 1.88 10.31
N LYS A 45 -7.35 2.52 11.43
CA LYS A 45 -7.73 3.95 11.43
C LYS A 45 -6.53 4.85 11.12
N ALA A 46 -5.37 4.56 11.70
CA ALA A 46 -4.15 5.33 11.48
C ALA A 46 -3.67 5.26 10.02
N ILE A 47 -3.65 4.06 9.42
CA ILE A 47 -3.23 3.91 8.02
C ILE A 47 -4.21 4.57 7.06
N LYS A 48 -5.52 4.49 7.33
CA LYS A 48 -6.55 5.19 6.54
C LYS A 48 -6.35 6.70 6.57
N ALA A 49 -6.13 7.28 7.76
CA ALA A 49 -5.86 8.72 7.90
C ALA A 49 -4.56 9.13 7.17
N ARG A 50 -3.53 8.27 7.20
CA ARG A 50 -2.27 8.50 6.47
C ARG A 50 -2.48 8.47 4.95
N HIS A 51 -3.30 7.54 4.45
CA HIS A 51 -3.68 7.46 3.05
C HIS A 51 -4.47 8.68 2.60
N GLU A 52 -5.46 9.13 3.37
CA GLU A 52 -6.23 10.34 3.08
C GLU A 52 -5.35 11.60 3.00
N LYS A 53 -4.40 11.75 3.94
CA LYS A 53 -3.41 12.83 3.90
C LYS A 53 -2.51 12.76 2.67
N TRP A 54 -2.06 11.55 2.31
CA TRP A 54 -1.27 11.33 1.12
C TRP A 54 -2.06 11.63 -0.16
N MET A 55 -3.34 11.22 -0.23
CA MET A 55 -4.22 11.51 -1.36
C MET A 55 -4.37 13.01 -1.57
N ALA A 56 -4.60 13.77 -0.49
CA ALA A 56 -4.69 15.23 -0.55
C ALA A 56 -3.38 15.86 -1.06
N LYS A 57 -2.23 15.38 -0.58
CA LYS A 57 -0.91 15.89 -0.99
C LYS A 57 -0.61 15.64 -2.47
N HIS A 58 -1.03 14.50 -3.01
CA HIS A 58 -0.75 14.08 -4.39
C HIS A 58 -1.93 14.25 -5.34
N SER A 59 -2.99 14.97 -4.91
CA SER A 59 -4.21 15.19 -5.68
C SER A 59 -4.83 13.89 -6.24
N ARG A 60 -4.80 12.82 -5.44
CA ARG A 60 -5.32 11.50 -5.83
C ARG A 60 -6.80 11.37 -5.51
N THR A 61 -7.56 10.93 -6.50
CA THR A 61 -8.99 10.62 -6.43
C THR A 61 -9.26 9.29 -7.11
N TYR A 62 -10.27 8.55 -6.65
CA TYR A 62 -10.65 7.25 -7.21
C TYR A 62 -12.10 7.29 -7.71
N GLY A 63 -12.41 6.45 -8.70
CA GLY A 63 -13.73 6.43 -9.33
C GLY A 63 -14.84 5.92 -8.43
N ASP A 64 -14.51 5.03 -7.49
CA ASP A 64 -15.44 4.49 -6.51
C ASP A 64 -14.73 4.09 -5.20
N GLU A 65 -15.52 3.76 -4.18
CA GLU A 65 -15.01 3.35 -2.88
C GLU A 65 -14.33 1.96 -2.91
N ALA A 66 -14.67 1.09 -3.86
CA ALA A 66 -14.04 -0.22 -4.00
C ALA A 66 -12.59 -0.07 -4.48
N GLU A 67 -12.34 0.78 -5.47
CA GLU A 67 -11.01 1.14 -5.94
C GLU A 67 -10.24 1.89 -4.85
N LYS A 68 -10.88 2.81 -4.13
CA LYS A 68 -10.24 3.49 -2.99
C LYS A 68 -9.79 2.49 -1.92
N GLN A 69 -10.62 1.50 -1.59
CA GLN A 69 -10.26 0.45 -0.64
C GLN A 69 -9.12 -0.42 -1.19
N ARG A 70 -9.16 -0.81 -2.47
CA ARG A 70 -8.06 -1.55 -3.10
C ARG A 70 -6.74 -0.78 -3.02
N ARG A 71 -6.78 0.51 -3.31
CA ARG A 71 -5.63 1.42 -3.27
C ARG A 71 -5.12 1.66 -1.86
N LEU A 72 -6.00 1.65 -0.85
CA LEU A 72 -5.62 1.68 0.56
C LEU A 72 -4.83 0.42 0.95
N GLU A 73 -5.24 -0.77 0.50
CA GLU A 73 -4.49 -2.00 0.80
C GLU A 73 -3.09 -1.98 0.16
N VAL A 74 -2.97 -1.51 -1.08
CA VAL A 74 -1.67 -1.34 -1.74
C VAL A 74 -0.81 -0.30 -1.02
N PHE A 75 -1.41 0.84 -0.65
CA PHE A 75 -0.74 1.88 0.12
C PHE A 75 -0.22 1.36 1.45
N LYS A 76 -1.03 0.58 2.18
CA LYS A 76 -0.62 -0.07 3.43
C LYS A 76 0.57 -0.99 3.20
N ALA A 77 0.50 -1.89 2.21
CA ALA A 77 1.58 -2.82 1.90
C ALA A 77 2.90 -2.09 1.57
N ASN A 78 2.83 -0.99 0.80
CA ASN A 78 3.98 -0.17 0.47
C ASN A 78 4.55 0.56 1.68
N VAL A 79 3.68 1.11 2.54
CA VAL A 79 4.08 1.71 3.82
C VAL A 79 4.82 0.70 4.70
N ASP A 80 4.26 -0.49 4.89
CA ASP A 80 4.87 -1.55 5.70
C ASP A 80 6.21 -2.01 5.11
N PHE A 81 6.36 -1.99 3.78
CA PHE A 81 7.62 -2.28 3.11
C PHE A 81 8.67 -1.17 3.32
N ILE A 82 8.26 0.09 3.27
CA ILE A 82 9.12 1.26 3.52
C ILE A 82 9.62 1.23 4.97
N ASP A 83 8.72 1.06 5.93
CA ASP A 83 9.04 1.12 7.35
C ASP A 83 9.98 -0.04 7.73
N ARG A 84 9.70 -1.27 7.25
CA ARG A 84 10.61 -2.41 7.45
C ARG A 84 11.97 -2.21 6.78
N SER A 85 12.01 -1.72 5.54
CA SER A 85 13.28 -1.49 4.82
C SER A 85 14.14 -0.43 5.50
N ASN A 86 13.54 0.64 6.00
CA ASN A 86 14.26 1.71 6.68
C ASN A 86 14.71 1.31 8.08
N ALA A 87 13.90 0.50 8.80
CA ALA A 87 14.25 0.01 10.13
C ALA A 87 15.41 -0.99 10.12
N ALA A 88 15.57 -1.77 9.05
CA ALA A 88 16.70 -2.71 8.92
C ALA A 88 18.07 -2.01 8.94
N GLY A 89 18.16 -0.77 8.44
CA GLY A 89 19.37 0.05 8.53
C GLY A 89 20.58 -0.48 7.74
N ASP A 90 20.39 -1.49 6.89
CA ASP A 90 21.44 -2.18 6.12
C ASP A 90 21.68 -1.56 4.74
N LYS A 91 20.81 -0.64 4.32
CA LYS A 91 20.85 0.03 3.02
C LYS A 91 21.50 1.41 3.13
N LYS A 92 22.28 1.78 2.12
CA LYS A 92 22.84 3.14 1.95
C LYS A 92 21.81 4.18 1.47
N TYR A 93 20.53 3.81 1.45
CA TYR A 93 19.42 4.64 1.00
C TYR A 93 18.20 4.40 1.88
N HIS A 94 17.29 5.37 1.88
CA HIS A 94 15.99 5.25 2.53
C HIS A 94 14.88 5.31 1.50
N LEU A 95 13.82 4.55 1.76
CA LEU A 95 12.58 4.63 1.01
C LEU A 95 11.68 5.70 1.63
N GLY A 96 10.83 6.30 0.81
CA GLY A 96 9.87 7.30 1.24
C GLY A 96 8.55 7.14 0.49
N ILE A 97 7.47 7.58 1.13
CA ILE A 97 6.15 7.63 0.48
C ILE A 97 6.19 8.73 -0.58
N ASN A 98 6.03 8.33 -1.84
CA ASN A 98 6.02 9.20 -3.01
C ASN A 98 4.68 9.11 -3.76
N GLU A 99 4.59 9.68 -4.96
CA GLU A 99 3.37 9.72 -5.78
C GLU A 99 2.86 8.36 -6.29
N PHE A 100 3.68 7.31 -6.14
CA PHE A 100 3.39 5.94 -6.57
C PHE A 100 3.03 5.01 -5.40
N ALA A 101 2.83 5.55 -4.20
CA ALA A 101 2.62 4.76 -2.99
C ALA A 101 1.34 3.90 -3.03
N ASP A 102 0.38 4.19 -3.89
CA ASP A 102 -0.85 3.40 -4.09
C ASP A 102 -0.78 2.41 -5.27
N MET A 103 0.40 2.23 -5.88
CA MET A 103 0.62 1.35 -7.02
C MET A 103 1.39 0.09 -6.62
N THR A 104 1.06 -1.02 -7.27
CA THR A 104 1.90 -2.22 -7.21
C THR A 104 3.13 -2.05 -8.10
N SER A 105 4.16 -2.87 -7.88
CA SER A 105 5.36 -2.87 -8.73
C SER A 105 5.02 -3.16 -10.20
N ASP A 106 4.06 -4.05 -10.45
CA ASP A 106 3.65 -4.43 -11.80
C ASP A 106 2.87 -3.31 -12.50
N GLU A 107 1.96 -2.65 -11.76
CA GLU A 107 1.24 -1.47 -12.27
C GLU A 107 2.22 -0.34 -12.60
N PHE A 108 3.19 -0.09 -11.71
CA PHE A 108 4.22 0.92 -11.94
C PHE A 108 5.05 0.60 -13.18
N ALA A 109 5.52 -0.64 -13.31
CA ALA A 109 6.29 -1.08 -14.47
C ALA A 109 5.50 -0.93 -15.77
N ALA A 110 4.22 -1.32 -15.78
CA ALA A 110 3.37 -1.25 -16.97
C ALA A 110 3.08 0.18 -17.44
N MET A 111 2.98 1.15 -16.52
CA MET A 111 2.55 2.52 -16.84
C MET A 111 3.69 3.54 -16.95
N TYR A 112 4.75 3.37 -16.16
CA TYR A 112 5.81 4.37 -15.99
C TYR A 112 7.18 3.91 -16.49
N THR A 113 7.25 2.75 -17.15
CA THR A 113 8.48 2.32 -17.84
C THR A 113 8.24 2.19 -19.34
N GLY A 114 9.25 2.55 -20.14
CA GLY A 114 9.15 2.57 -21.60
C GLY A 114 10.22 1.75 -22.32
N PHE A 115 11.18 1.17 -21.59
CA PHE A 115 12.32 0.52 -22.23
C PHE A 115 11.91 -0.76 -22.97
N ARG A 116 12.09 -0.75 -24.29
CA ARG A 116 11.89 -1.92 -25.15
C ARG A 116 13.25 -2.43 -25.59
N ARG A 117 13.62 -3.61 -25.10
CA ARG A 117 14.87 -4.26 -25.55
C ARG A 117 14.78 -4.53 -27.05
N PRO A 118 15.81 -4.16 -27.84
CA PRO A 118 15.85 -4.51 -29.25
C PRO A 118 15.73 -6.04 -29.46
N PRO A 119 15.08 -6.49 -30.54
CA PRO A 119 15.05 -7.91 -30.88
C PRO A 119 16.46 -8.49 -31.00
N VAL A 120 16.60 -9.76 -30.62
CA VAL A 120 17.86 -10.50 -30.82
C VAL A 120 18.14 -10.54 -32.33
N GLY A 121 19.33 -10.10 -32.73
CA GLY A 121 19.72 -10.02 -34.15
C GLY A 121 19.34 -8.71 -34.86
N ALA A 122 18.80 -7.72 -34.15
CA ALA A 122 18.64 -6.37 -34.71
C ALA A 122 19.97 -5.86 -35.26
N LYS A 123 19.97 -5.43 -36.54
CA LYS A 123 21.16 -4.88 -37.19
C LYS A 123 21.62 -3.65 -36.42
N LYS A 124 22.87 -3.67 -35.93
CA LYS A 124 23.50 -2.47 -35.37
C LYS A 124 23.56 -1.43 -36.48
N VAL A 125 22.81 -0.34 -36.31
CA VAL A 125 22.94 0.82 -37.20
C VAL A 125 24.36 1.35 -37.04
N SER A 126 25.09 1.54 -38.14
CA SER A 126 26.40 2.19 -38.07
C SER A 126 26.20 3.67 -37.77
N GLY A 127 26.35 4.04 -36.50
CA GLY A 127 26.16 5.41 -36.05
C GLY A 127 26.71 5.62 -34.66
N PHE A 128 27.41 6.75 -34.50
CA PHE A 128 28.11 7.21 -33.29
C PHE A 128 29.22 6.27 -32.76
N LYS A 129 30.44 6.79 -32.69
CA LYS A 129 31.58 6.17 -32.00
C LYS A 129 32.04 7.13 -30.91
N TYR A 130 32.38 6.60 -29.75
CA TYR A 130 33.01 7.36 -28.68
C TYR A 130 34.53 7.37 -28.89
N GLU A 131 35.16 8.49 -28.54
CA GLU A 131 36.62 8.58 -28.42
C GLU A 131 37.04 8.12 -27.02
N ASN A 132 38.30 7.70 -26.86
CA ASN A 132 38.86 7.42 -25.55
C ASN A 132 38.98 8.72 -24.76
N PHE A 133 38.35 8.79 -23.59
CA PHE A 133 38.36 9.96 -22.72
C PHE A 133 38.76 9.57 -21.30
N THR A 134 39.68 10.34 -20.72
CA THR A 134 40.11 10.19 -19.31
C THR A 134 39.81 11.49 -18.59
N LEU A 135 39.19 11.40 -17.41
CA LEU A 135 38.97 12.58 -16.57
C LEU A 135 40.32 13.15 -16.10
N PRO A 136 40.48 14.49 -16.06
CA PRO A 136 41.62 15.13 -15.44
C PRO A 136 41.83 14.62 -14.00
N GLY A 137 43.09 14.42 -13.59
CA GLY A 137 43.41 13.77 -12.30
C GLY A 137 42.96 14.55 -11.06
N ASP A 138 42.69 15.85 -11.20
CA ASP A 138 42.11 16.74 -10.21
C ASP A 138 40.58 16.64 -10.12
N GLN A 139 39.91 16.04 -11.12
CA GLN A 139 38.47 15.86 -11.16
C GLN A 139 38.07 14.46 -10.70
N GLN A 140 37.62 14.36 -9.45
CA GLN A 140 37.07 13.11 -8.88
C GLN A 140 35.57 12.94 -9.15
N GLN A 141 34.85 14.01 -9.54
CA GLN A 141 33.40 14.00 -9.73
C GLN A 141 32.96 15.01 -10.80
N VAL A 142 31.96 14.66 -11.60
CA VAL A 142 31.34 15.55 -12.59
C VAL A 142 29.84 15.65 -12.34
N ASP A 143 29.33 16.86 -12.17
CA ASP A 143 27.89 17.16 -12.08
C ASP A 143 27.48 18.11 -13.19
N TRP A 144 26.81 17.59 -14.22
CA TRP A 144 26.37 18.36 -15.39
C TRP A 144 25.30 19.40 -15.07
N ARG A 145 24.58 19.26 -13.96
CA ARG A 145 23.59 20.26 -13.51
C ARG A 145 24.28 21.58 -13.18
N LYS A 146 25.46 21.51 -12.54
CA LYS A 146 26.29 22.68 -12.21
C LYS A 146 26.92 23.34 -13.44
N LYS A 147 26.92 22.64 -14.58
CA LYS A 147 27.47 23.13 -15.85
C LYS A 147 26.39 23.66 -16.80
N GLY A 148 25.13 23.71 -16.38
CA GLY A 148 24.02 24.20 -17.21
C GLY A 148 23.64 23.28 -18.39
N ALA A 149 24.09 22.02 -18.37
CA ALA A 149 23.84 21.06 -19.44
C ALA A 149 22.60 20.18 -19.20
N VAL A 150 21.90 20.37 -18.07
CA VAL A 150 20.73 19.57 -17.65
C VAL A 150 19.54 20.50 -17.52
N THR A 151 18.44 20.16 -18.18
CA THR A 151 17.16 20.89 -18.07
C THR A 151 16.40 20.49 -16.81
N ASP A 152 15.34 21.23 -16.47
CA ASP A 152 14.46 20.88 -15.36
C ASP A 152 13.84 19.49 -15.53
N ILE A 153 13.63 18.82 -14.39
CA ILE A 153 12.99 17.50 -14.31
C ILE A 153 11.60 17.57 -14.96
N LYS A 154 11.30 16.60 -15.83
CA LYS A 154 10.01 16.45 -16.51
C LYS A 154 9.24 15.26 -15.94
N ASN A 155 7.93 15.22 -16.16
CA ASN A 155 7.07 14.09 -15.83
C ASN A 155 6.57 13.44 -17.13
N GLN A 156 6.88 12.16 -17.32
CA GLN A 156 6.49 11.38 -18.51
C GLN A 156 4.99 11.02 -18.54
N GLY A 157 4.27 11.23 -17.43
CA GLY A 157 2.89 10.81 -17.27
C GLY A 157 2.74 9.28 -17.30
N GLN A 158 1.57 8.80 -17.70
CA GLN A 158 1.27 7.36 -17.81
C GLN A 158 1.64 6.80 -19.19
N CYS A 159 2.72 7.31 -19.79
CA CYS A 159 3.19 6.88 -21.10
C CYS A 159 4.57 6.25 -20.99
N GLY A 160 4.73 5.08 -21.61
CA GLY A 160 6.03 4.41 -21.77
C GLY A 160 6.78 4.93 -22.99
N THR A 161 7.11 6.23 -22.99
CA THR A 161 7.94 6.89 -24.02
C THR A 161 9.42 6.63 -23.82
#